data_AF-A0A4R7VV29-F1
#
_entry.id   AF-A0A4R7VV29-F1
#
_cell.length_a   1.000
_cell.length_b   1.000
_cell.length_c   1.000
_cell.angle_alpha   90.00
_cell.angle_beta   90.00
_cell.angle_gamma   90.00
#
_symmetry.space_group_name_H-M   'P 1'
#
loop_
_entity.id
_entity.type
_entity.pdbx_description
1 polymer ?
#
loop_
_entity_poly.entity_id
_entity_poly.type
_entity_poly.pdbx_seq_one_letter_code
_entity_poly.pdbx_strand_id
1 'polypeptide(L)'
;MDKTLLIPLIGVLVAAVIAAVTSLVVSILSKDQKTSEFRQSWIDAFREDAANLAGHWSTMVAMLDMKKSSKEDVLQFLASRHDDVINVEVRVTRMRLRLNPKEHAHLIGLLHHLGNGEMSGRKEMDETMEAIVVEVQRILRHEWKRVKRGELSFRLLKGLSFVAIIVGTCTSYYLVKQAA
;
A
#
# COMPACT_ATOMS: atom_id res chain seq x y z
N MET A 1 -25.74 49.21 22.05
CA MET A 1 -24.51 48.81 21.34
C MET A 1 -24.64 49.35 19.93
N ASP A 2 -23.74 50.24 19.52
CA ASP A 2 -23.87 50.90 18.21
C ASP A 2 -23.82 49.87 17.08
N LYS A 3 -24.76 49.99 16.13
CA LYS A 3 -24.85 49.10 14.97
C LYS A 3 -23.55 49.03 14.16
N THR A 4 -22.69 50.05 14.31
CA THR A 4 -21.35 50.14 13.72
C THR A 4 -20.35 49.14 14.30
N LEU A 5 -20.51 48.67 15.55
CA LEU A 5 -19.63 47.67 16.19
C LEU A 5 -20.09 46.21 15.97
N LEU A 6 -21.36 46.00 15.64
CA LEU A 6 -21.92 44.66 15.41
C LEU A 6 -21.37 44.00 14.13
N ILE A 7 -21.24 44.77 13.06
CA ILE A 7 -20.75 44.28 11.76
C ILE A 7 -19.31 43.72 11.88
N PRO A 8 -18.32 44.45 12.43
CA PRO A 8 -16.97 43.91 12.59
C PRO A 8 -16.90 42.72 13.56
N LEU A 9 -17.72 42.70 14.63
CA LEU A 9 -17.78 41.56 15.56
C LEU A 9 -18.23 40.27 14.85
N ILE A 10 -19.32 40.36 14.08
CA ILE A 10 -19.81 39.23 13.27
C ILE A 10 -18.75 38.81 12.25
N GLY A 11 -18.07 39.77 11.62
CA GLY A 11 -16.99 39.49 10.68
C GLY A 11 -15.85 38.68 11.30
N VAL A 12 -15.39 39.04 12.50
CA VAL A 12 -14.33 38.32 13.22
C VAL A 12 -14.79 36.91 13.60
N LEU A 13 -16.02 36.75 14.09
CA LEU A 13 -16.57 35.44 14.45
C LEU A 13 -16.65 34.52 13.22
N VAL A 14 -17.14 35.03 12.09
CA VAL A 14 -17.22 34.28 10.84
C VAL A 14 -15.82 33.90 10.35
N ALA A 15 -14.86 34.83 10.38
CA ALA A 15 -13.48 34.56 9.99
C ALA A 15 -12.83 33.48 10.88
N ALA A 16 -13.07 33.52 12.19
CA ALA A 16 -12.56 32.50 13.12
C ALA A 16 -13.13 31.11 12.83
N VAL A 17 -14.43 31.01 12.55
CA VAL A 17 -15.07 29.73 12.17
C VAL A 17 -14.50 29.20 10.86
N ILE A 18 -14.32 30.05 9.85
CA ILE A 18 -13.72 29.66 8.56
C ILE A 18 -12.29 29.15 8.78
N ALA A 19 -11.49 29.85 9.60
CA ALA A 19 -10.13 29.43 9.92
C ALA A 19 -10.10 28.06 10.63
N ALA A 20 -10.99 27.85 11.60
CA ALA A 20 -11.10 26.59 12.32
C ALA A 20 -11.49 25.41 11.39
N VAL A 21 -12.49 25.61 10.52
CA VAL A 21 -12.90 24.61 9.52
C VAL A 21 -11.75 24.31 8.56
N THR A 22 -11.06 25.35 8.07
CA THR A 22 -9.92 25.17 7.15
C THR A 22 -8.80 24.37 7.81
N SER A 23 -8.46 24.69 9.06
CA SER A 23 -7.44 23.96 9.82
C SER A 23 -7.81 22.47 10.01
N LEU A 24 -9.07 22.19 10.31
CA LEU A 24 -9.57 20.81 10.43
C LEU A 24 -9.47 20.05 9.10
N VAL A 25 -9.89 20.68 8.00
CA VAL A 25 -9.80 20.10 6.65
C VAL A 25 -8.36 19.78 6.28
N VAL A 26 -7.44 20.71 6.48
CA VAL A 26 -6.00 20.51 6.20
C VAL A 26 -5.43 19.37 7.05
N SER A 27 -5.83 19.27 8.32
CA SER A 27 -5.38 18.19 9.22
C SER A 27 -5.85 16.82 8.75
N ILE A 28 -7.12 16.70 8.35
CA ILE A 28 -7.68 15.45 7.82
C ILE A 28 -6.97 15.05 6.51
N LEU A 29 -6.81 16.00 5.59
CA LEU A 29 -6.11 15.75 4.32
C LEU A 29 -4.66 15.33 4.53
N SER A 30 -3.96 15.97 5.46
CA SER A 30 -2.56 15.64 5.79
C SER A 30 -2.44 14.21 6.32
N LYS A 31 -3.37 13.82 7.20
CA LYS A 31 -3.44 12.45 7.72
C LYS A 31 -3.72 11.43 6.61
N ASP A 32 -4.74 11.66 5.77
CA ASP A 32 -5.12 10.74 4.71
C ASP A 32 -4.04 10.61 3.61
N GLN A 33 -3.34 11.72 3.32
CA GLN A 33 -2.17 11.73 2.44
C GLN A 33 -1.05 10.85 3.02
N LYS A 34 -0.72 11.02 4.30
CA LYS A 34 0.31 10.21 4.97
C LYS A 34 -0.05 8.73 5.02
N THR A 35 -1.30 8.39 5.31
CA THR A 35 -1.74 6.99 5.24
C THR A 35 -1.57 6.42 3.83
N SER A 36 -1.92 7.19 2.79
CA SER A 36 -1.78 6.76 1.40
C SER A 36 -0.31 6.54 1.02
N GLU A 37 0.59 7.44 1.44
CA GLU A 37 2.04 7.30 1.29
C GLU A 37 2.57 6.04 1.98
N PHE A 38 2.16 5.76 3.21
CA PHE A 38 2.58 4.54 3.92
C PHE A 38 2.09 3.26 3.23
N ARG A 39 0.87 3.27 2.68
CA ARG A 39 0.35 2.13 1.90
C ARG A 39 1.08 1.93 0.58
N GLN A 40 1.43 3.01 -0.12
CA GLN A 40 2.24 2.93 -1.33
C GLN A 40 3.65 2.41 -1.02
N SER A 41 4.28 2.91 0.04
CA SER A 41 5.57 2.41 0.52
C SER A 41 5.53 0.91 0.87
N TRP A 42 4.46 0.45 1.51
CA TRP A 42 4.25 -0.99 1.75
C TRP A 42 4.13 -1.77 0.44
N ILE A 43 3.35 -1.27 -0.54
CA ILE A 43 3.17 -1.89 -1.86
C ILE A 43 4.50 -1.99 -2.61
N ASP A 44 5.28 -0.91 -2.62
CA ASP A 44 6.53 -0.82 -3.36
C ASP A 44 7.59 -1.71 -2.73
N ALA A 45 7.73 -1.70 -1.40
CA ALA A 45 8.64 -2.60 -0.69
C ALA A 45 8.26 -4.07 -0.87
N PHE A 46 6.96 -4.39 -0.89
CA PHE A 46 6.50 -5.75 -1.13
C PHE A 46 6.77 -6.20 -2.58
N ARG A 47 6.56 -5.32 -3.56
CA ARG A 47 6.90 -5.57 -4.97
C ARG A 47 8.41 -5.79 -5.15
N GLU A 48 9.22 -4.98 -4.49
CA GLU A 48 10.69 -5.10 -4.52
C GLU A 48 11.17 -6.42 -3.90
N ASP A 49 10.64 -6.81 -2.74
CA ASP A 49 11.01 -8.09 -2.12
C ASP A 49 10.60 -9.27 -3.01
N ALA A 50 9.42 -9.23 -3.64
CA ALA A 50 8.96 -10.28 -4.55
C ALA A 50 9.80 -10.37 -5.83
N ALA A 51 10.15 -9.24 -6.47
CA ALA A 51 10.97 -9.23 -7.67
C ALA A 51 12.38 -9.77 -7.40
N ASN A 52 12.97 -9.38 -6.28
CA ASN A 52 14.28 -9.88 -5.87
C ASN A 52 14.22 -11.36 -5.48
N LEU A 53 13.18 -11.81 -4.77
CA LEU A 53 12.99 -13.24 -4.47
C LEU A 53 12.95 -14.06 -5.76
N ALA A 54 12.12 -13.65 -6.72
CA ALA A 54 12.00 -14.34 -8.00
C ALA A 54 13.33 -14.37 -8.77
N GLY A 55 14.05 -13.23 -8.85
CA GLY A 55 15.32 -13.14 -9.57
C GLY A 55 16.46 -13.92 -8.91
N HIS A 56 16.60 -13.85 -7.58
CA HIS A 56 17.61 -14.64 -6.86
C HIS A 56 17.32 -16.13 -6.97
N TRP A 57 16.06 -16.53 -6.82
CA TRP A 57 15.65 -17.92 -6.95
C TRP A 57 15.90 -18.48 -8.34
N SER A 58 15.45 -17.79 -9.40
CA SER A 58 15.66 -18.25 -10.78
C SER A 58 17.14 -18.40 -11.12
N THR A 59 17.97 -17.48 -10.62
CA THR A 59 19.43 -17.52 -10.82
C THR A 59 20.06 -18.69 -10.07
N MET A 60 19.65 -18.91 -8.82
CA MET A 60 20.14 -20.01 -7.99
C MET A 60 19.79 -21.38 -8.60
N VAL A 61 18.54 -21.55 -9.05
CA VAL A 61 18.08 -22.77 -9.74
C VAL A 61 18.87 -23.00 -11.03
N ALA A 62 19.07 -21.96 -11.86
CA ALA A 62 19.85 -22.07 -13.09
C ALA A 62 21.32 -22.45 -12.83
N MET A 63 21.95 -21.90 -11.79
CA MET A 63 23.33 -22.24 -11.42
C MET A 63 23.45 -23.68 -10.91
N LEU A 64 22.46 -24.15 -10.16
CA LEU A 64 22.40 -25.55 -9.72
C LEU A 64 22.26 -26.51 -10.90
N ASP A 65 21.46 -26.16 -11.91
CA ASP A 65 21.30 -26.99 -13.12
C ASP A 65 22.57 -27.06 -13.98
N MET A 66 23.34 -25.97 -14.07
CA MET A 66 24.61 -25.94 -14.82
C MET A 66 25.67 -26.84 -14.17
N LYS A 67 25.60 -27.01 -12.85
CA LYS A 67 26.44 -27.92 -12.09
C LYS A 67 25.77 -29.29 -12.08
N LYS A 68 26.12 -30.18 -13.01
CA LYS A 68 25.80 -31.62 -12.90
C LYS A 68 26.54 -32.18 -11.70
N SER A 69 25.94 -32.06 -10.53
CA SER A 69 26.65 -32.08 -9.26
C SER A 69 26.10 -33.16 -8.35
N SER A 70 27.01 -33.91 -7.72
CA SER A 70 26.67 -34.78 -6.59
C SER A 70 26.04 -33.96 -5.46
N LYS A 71 25.37 -34.60 -4.49
CA LYS A 71 24.81 -33.87 -3.34
C LYS A 71 25.88 -33.07 -2.59
N GLU A 72 27.09 -33.62 -2.43
CA GLU A 72 28.24 -32.92 -1.88
C GLU A 72 28.60 -31.63 -2.65
N ASP A 73 28.60 -31.67 -3.98
CA ASP A 73 28.93 -30.49 -4.81
C ASP A 73 27.87 -29.38 -4.71
N VAL A 74 26.60 -29.76 -4.52
CA VAL A 74 25.48 -28.84 -4.29
C VAL A 74 25.63 -28.19 -2.91
N LEU A 75 25.89 -28.99 -1.87
CA LEU A 75 26.12 -28.46 -0.51
C LEU A 75 27.33 -27.53 -0.46
N GLN A 76 28.43 -27.89 -1.12
CA GLN A 76 29.62 -27.03 -1.20
C GLN A 76 29.34 -25.74 -1.98
N PHE A 77 28.53 -25.81 -3.05
CA PHE A 77 28.10 -24.63 -3.79
C PHE A 77 27.23 -23.71 -2.92
N LEU A 78 26.21 -24.25 -2.24
CA LEU A 78 25.35 -23.48 -1.34
C LEU A 78 26.15 -22.88 -0.17
N ALA A 79 27.10 -23.62 0.40
CA ALA A 79 28.00 -23.10 1.43
C ALA A 79 28.88 -21.96 0.89
N SER A 80 29.40 -22.08 -0.33
CA SER A 80 30.17 -21.00 -0.97
C SER A 80 29.32 -19.77 -1.31
N ARG A 81 28.00 -19.93 -1.41
CA ARG A 81 27.00 -18.89 -1.71
C ARG A 81 26.04 -18.64 -0.54
N HIS A 82 26.51 -18.86 0.68
CA HIS A 82 25.67 -18.75 1.87
C HIS A 82 24.95 -17.40 1.98
N ASP A 83 25.58 -16.29 1.58
CA ASP A 83 24.96 -14.97 1.53
C ASP A 83 23.73 -14.91 0.61
N ASP A 84 23.80 -15.53 -0.57
CA ASP A 84 22.70 -15.58 -1.53
C ASP A 84 21.51 -16.37 -0.96
N VAL A 85 21.78 -17.49 -0.28
CA VAL A 85 20.78 -18.32 0.41
C VAL A 85 20.13 -17.56 1.56
N ILE A 86 20.94 -16.89 2.41
CA ILE A 86 20.44 -16.05 3.51
C ILE A 86 19.57 -14.92 2.94
N ASN A 87 19.98 -14.30 1.83
CA ASN A 87 19.20 -13.24 1.21
C ASN A 87 17.81 -13.72 0.78
N VAL A 88 17.69 -14.91 0.17
CA VAL A 88 16.38 -15.51 -0.17
C VAL A 88 15.51 -15.66 1.08
N GLU A 89 16.04 -16.26 2.14
CA GLU A 89 15.31 -16.46 3.41
C GLU A 89 14.89 -15.14 4.07
N VAL A 90 15.76 -14.13 4.04
CA VAL A 90 15.45 -12.79 4.54
C VAL A 90 14.28 -12.20 3.76
N ARG A 91 14.23 -12.33 2.43
CA ARG A 91 13.11 -11.81 1.63
C ARG A 91 11.82 -12.56 1.90
N VAL A 92 11.86 -13.89 1.96
CA VAL A 92 10.69 -14.71 2.33
C VAL A 92 10.14 -14.28 3.69
N THR A 93 11.02 -14.15 4.69
CA THR A 93 10.65 -13.71 6.04
C THR A 93 10.04 -12.31 6.03
N ARG A 94 10.67 -11.36 5.32
CA ARG A 94 10.19 -9.97 5.26
C ARG A 94 8.84 -9.85 4.54
N MET A 95 8.61 -10.65 3.50
CA MET A 95 7.30 -10.76 2.86
C MET A 95 6.26 -11.30 3.85
N ARG A 96 6.56 -12.41 4.54
CA ARG A 96 5.65 -13.01 5.54
C ARG A 96 5.27 -12.03 6.65
N LEU A 97 6.22 -11.24 7.17
CA LEU A 97 5.96 -10.22 8.20
C LEU A 97 5.04 -9.09 7.74
N ARG A 98 4.96 -8.83 6.43
CA ARG A 98 4.06 -7.82 5.85
C ARG A 98 2.69 -8.35 5.51
N LEU A 99 2.54 -9.67 5.37
CA LEU A 99 1.29 -10.31 4.98
C LEU A 99 0.38 -10.49 6.18
N ASN A 100 -0.92 -10.30 5.97
CA ASN A 100 -1.94 -10.66 6.94
C ASN A 100 -2.24 -12.17 6.83
N PRO A 101 -2.08 -12.97 7.90
CA PRO A 101 -2.31 -14.42 7.85
C PRO A 101 -3.73 -14.83 7.43
N LYS A 102 -4.73 -14.00 7.73
CA LYS A 102 -6.13 -14.30 7.38
C LYS A 102 -6.46 -13.96 5.93
N GLU A 103 -5.94 -12.85 5.42
CA GLU A 103 -6.21 -12.40 4.04
C GLU A 103 -5.30 -13.10 3.02
N HIS A 104 -4.08 -13.46 3.41
CA HIS A 104 -3.03 -13.89 2.49
C HIS A 104 -2.51 -15.31 2.77
N ALA A 105 -3.36 -16.19 3.32
CA ALA A 105 -3.01 -17.56 3.66
C ALA A 105 -2.42 -18.35 2.47
N HIS A 106 -2.96 -18.14 1.27
CA HIS A 106 -2.49 -18.82 0.05
C HIS A 106 -1.02 -18.50 -0.26
N LEU A 107 -0.65 -17.21 -0.29
CA LEU A 107 0.74 -16.81 -0.54
C LEU A 107 1.68 -17.31 0.56
N ILE A 108 1.25 -17.27 1.81
CA ILE A 108 2.05 -17.77 2.94
C ILE A 108 2.32 -19.27 2.77
N GLY A 109 1.32 -20.04 2.30
CA GLY A 109 1.49 -21.46 1.97
C GLY A 109 2.52 -21.67 0.86
N LEU A 110 2.45 -20.90 -0.23
CA LEU A 110 3.42 -20.99 -1.32
C LEU A 110 4.84 -20.64 -0.87
N LEU A 111 5.01 -19.58 -0.08
CA LEU A 111 6.31 -19.18 0.49
C LEU A 111 6.87 -20.24 1.46
N HIS A 112 5.99 -20.95 2.18
CA HIS A 112 6.41 -22.05 3.05
C HIS A 112 6.85 -23.27 2.23
N HIS A 113 6.11 -23.61 1.18
CA HIS A 113 6.48 -24.68 0.25
C HIS A 113 7.84 -24.42 -0.41
N LEU A 114 8.10 -23.16 -0.81
CA LEU A 114 9.40 -22.74 -1.34
C LEU A 114 10.55 -22.98 -0.33
N GLY A 115 10.34 -22.67 0.96
CA GLY A 115 11.36 -22.79 2.01
C GLY A 115 11.56 -24.20 2.58
N ASN A 116 10.60 -25.11 2.41
CA ASN A 116 10.68 -26.45 2.99
C ASN A 116 11.64 -27.40 2.25
N GLY A 117 12.14 -27.02 1.07
CA GLY A 117 13.11 -27.82 0.32
C GLY A 117 12.56 -29.14 -0.23
N GLU A 118 11.25 -29.33 -0.21
CA GLU A 118 10.56 -30.55 -0.67
C GLU A 118 10.36 -30.58 -2.20
N MET A 119 10.67 -29.49 -2.91
CA MET A 119 10.46 -29.39 -4.35
C MET A 119 11.37 -30.36 -5.13
N SER A 120 10.74 -31.20 -5.93
CA SER A 120 11.35 -32.25 -6.73
C SER A 120 11.68 -31.76 -8.15
N GLY A 121 12.77 -30.99 -8.24
CA GLY A 121 13.39 -30.62 -9.50
C GLY A 121 12.92 -29.29 -10.10
N ARG A 122 13.62 -28.86 -11.14
CA ARG A 122 13.52 -27.51 -11.72
C ARG A 122 12.10 -27.09 -12.08
N LYS A 123 11.34 -28.00 -12.70
CA LYS A 123 9.99 -27.71 -13.18
C LYS A 123 9.05 -27.31 -12.03
N GLU A 124 9.09 -28.03 -10.91
CA GLU A 124 8.27 -27.73 -9.73
C GLU A 124 8.71 -26.42 -9.05
N MET A 125 10.01 -26.12 -9.07
CA MET A 125 10.56 -24.86 -8.56
C MET A 125 10.11 -23.66 -9.40
N ASP A 126 10.13 -23.79 -10.73
CA ASP A 126 9.68 -22.75 -11.67
C ASP A 126 8.15 -22.54 -11.55
N GLU A 127 7.37 -23.61 -11.46
CA GLU A 127 5.91 -23.56 -11.27
C GLU A 127 5.54 -22.91 -9.92
N THR A 128 6.25 -23.24 -8.85
CA THR A 128 6.04 -22.65 -7.52
C THR A 128 6.35 -21.16 -7.52
N MET A 129 7.47 -20.76 -8.16
CA MET A 129 7.84 -19.36 -8.25
C MET A 129 6.82 -18.56 -9.09
N GLU A 130 6.35 -19.11 -10.21
CA GLU A 130 5.30 -18.48 -11.00
C GLU A 130 4.00 -18.33 -10.21
N ALA A 131 3.60 -19.36 -9.44
CA ALA A 131 2.44 -19.27 -8.56
C ALA A 131 2.60 -18.16 -7.49
N ILE A 132 3.79 -18.00 -6.92
CA ILE A 132 4.13 -16.90 -6.00
C ILE A 132 3.97 -15.55 -6.70
N VAL A 133 4.52 -15.39 -7.90
CA VAL A 133 4.45 -14.14 -8.68
C VAL A 133 3.00 -13.78 -8.99
N VAL A 134 2.20 -14.73 -9.46
CA VAL A 134 0.77 -14.52 -9.76
C VAL A 134 -0.01 -14.10 -8.52
N GLU A 135 0.24 -14.76 -7.38
CA GLU A 135 -0.44 -14.44 -6.13
C GLU A 135 -0.02 -13.06 -5.58
N VAL A 136 1.27 -12.72 -5.68
CA VAL A 136 1.77 -11.37 -5.37
C VAL A 136 1.07 -10.31 -6.23
N GLN A 137 0.97 -10.51 -7.54
CA GLN A 137 0.27 -9.59 -8.44
C GLN A 137 -1.20 -9.39 -8.03
N ARG A 138 -1.87 -10.47 -7.62
CA ARG A 138 -3.26 -10.43 -7.13
C ARG A 138 -3.39 -9.56 -5.89
N ILE A 139 -2.53 -9.78 -4.90
CA ILE A 139 -2.50 -8.99 -3.64
C ILE A 139 -2.19 -7.52 -3.94
N LEU A 140 -1.16 -7.25 -4.74
CA LEU A 140 -0.79 -5.89 -5.12
C LEU A 140 -1.93 -5.15 -5.82
N ARG A 141 -2.67 -5.82 -6.71
CA ARG A 141 -3.83 -5.23 -7.38
C ARG A 141 -4.97 -4.93 -6.39
N HIS A 142 -5.19 -5.81 -5.42
CA HIS A 142 -6.20 -5.61 -4.38
C HIS A 142 -5.86 -4.42 -3.48
N GLU A 143 -4.62 -4.36 -2.98
CA GLU A 143 -4.17 -3.25 -2.14
C GLU A 143 -4.14 -1.93 -2.91
N TRP A 144 -3.77 -1.95 -4.20
CA TRP A 144 -3.86 -0.76 -5.05
C TRP A 144 -5.29 -0.22 -5.18
N LYS A 145 -6.28 -1.11 -5.34
CA LYS A 145 -7.69 -0.71 -5.33
C LYS A 145 -8.11 -0.15 -3.96
N ARG A 146 -7.58 -0.68 -2.86
CA ARG A 146 -7.84 -0.19 -1.50
C ARG A 146 -7.27 1.21 -1.30
N VAL A 147 -6.04 1.48 -1.77
CA VAL A 147 -5.41 2.81 -1.78
C VAL A 147 -6.24 3.80 -2.60
N LYS A 148 -6.61 3.43 -3.84
CA LYS A 148 -7.40 4.30 -4.72
C LYS A 148 -8.79 4.65 -4.17
N ARG A 149 -9.39 3.76 -3.39
CA ARG A 149 -10.69 4.01 -2.75
C ARG A 149 -10.61 5.15 -1.72
N GLY A 150 -9.43 5.36 -1.15
CA GLY A 150 -9.19 6.36 -0.10
C GLY A 150 -9.85 6.00 1.23
N GLU A 151 -9.58 6.83 2.24
CA GLU A 151 -10.21 6.69 3.56
C GLU A 151 -11.68 7.14 3.54
N LEU A 152 -12.44 6.68 4.53
CA LEU A 152 -13.85 7.06 4.68
C LEU A 152 -13.98 8.56 5.06
N SER A 153 -13.04 9.09 5.84
CA SER A 153 -12.87 10.52 6.14
C SER A 153 -12.80 11.37 4.88
N PHE A 154 -11.89 11.04 3.96
CA PHE A 154 -11.77 11.72 2.67
C PHE A 154 -13.08 11.71 1.87
N ARG A 155 -13.75 10.55 1.80
CA ARG A 155 -15.02 10.41 1.04
C ARG A 155 -16.14 11.24 1.64
N LEU A 156 -16.26 11.28 2.96
CA LEU A 156 -17.24 12.12 3.66
C LEU A 156 -16.93 13.61 3.47
N LEU A 157 -15.67 14.00 3.66
CA LEU A 157 -15.24 15.38 3.52
C LEU A 157 -15.52 15.89 2.10
N LYS A 158 -15.19 15.10 1.07
CA LYS A 158 -15.51 15.41 -0.33
C LYS A 158 -17.01 15.64 -0.55
N GLY A 159 -17.86 14.78 0.01
CA GLY A 159 -19.32 14.91 -0.11
C GLY A 159 -19.85 16.16 0.60
N LEU A 160 -19.42 16.39 1.84
CA LEU A 160 -19.83 17.55 2.63
C LEU A 160 -19.37 18.87 1.98
N SER A 161 -18.14 18.93 1.48
CA SER A 161 -17.65 20.11 0.76
C SER A 161 -18.47 20.41 -0.49
N PHE A 162 -18.87 19.37 -1.24
CA PHE A 162 -19.72 19.54 -2.42
C PHE A 162 -21.10 20.09 -2.06
N VAL A 163 -21.74 19.54 -1.02
CA VAL A 163 -23.04 20.04 -0.52
C VAL A 163 -22.92 21.48 -0.03
N ALA A 164 -21.87 21.81 0.72
CA ALA A 164 -21.65 23.16 1.23
C ALA A 164 -21.52 24.20 0.09
N ILE A 165 -20.84 23.86 -1.01
CA ILE A 165 -20.73 24.72 -2.19
C ILE A 165 -22.10 24.95 -2.85
N ILE A 166 -22.90 23.89 -3.02
CA ILE A 166 -24.25 24.01 -3.60
C ILE A 166 -25.15 24.87 -2.71
N VAL A 167 -25.19 24.60 -1.41
CA VAL A 167 -26.00 25.40 -0.48
C VAL A 167 -25.54 26.86 -0.46
N GLY A 168 -24.23 27.10 -0.42
CA GLY A 168 -23.67 28.45 -0.42
C GLY A 168 -23.99 29.24 -1.70
N THR A 169 -23.94 28.59 -2.86
CA THR A 169 -24.30 29.22 -4.15
C THR A 169 -25.80 29.47 -4.28
N CYS A 170 -26.65 28.51 -3.90
CA CYS A 170 -28.10 28.69 -3.87
C CYS A 170 -28.55 29.80 -2.91
N THR A 171 -27.95 29.86 -1.73
CA THR A 171 -28.27 30.89 -0.73
C THR A 171 -27.85 32.27 -1.22
N SER A 172 -26.63 32.39 -1.77
CA SER A 172 -26.14 33.62 -2.38
C SER A 172 -27.06 34.09 -3.52
N TYR A 173 -27.48 33.19 -4.40
CA TYR A 173 -28.41 33.50 -5.49
C TYR A 173 -29.77 33.99 -4.97
N TYR A 174 -30.33 33.34 -3.95
CA TYR A 174 -31.60 33.75 -3.35
C TYR A 174 -31.51 35.14 -2.72
N LEU A 175 -30.43 35.43 -2.00
CA LEU A 175 -30.20 36.75 -1.39
C LEU A 175 -30.06 37.85 -2.44
N VAL A 176 -29.33 37.60 -3.52
CA VAL A 176 -29.20 38.57 -4.64
C VAL A 176 -30.55 38.84 -5.28
N LYS A 177 -31.35 37.80 -5.52
CA LYS A 177 -32.70 37.95 -6.10
C LYS A 177 -33.66 38.73 -5.20
N GLN A 178 -33.51 38.63 -3.89
CA GLN A 178 -34.38 39.34 -2.94
C GLN A 178 -33.99 40.81 -2.76
N ALA A 179 -32.74 41.17 -3.11
CA ALA A 179 -32.21 42.53 -3.04
C ALA A 179 -32.37 43.33 -4.36
N ALA A 180 -32.69 42.67 -5.47
CA ALA A 180 -32.97 43.26 -6.78
C ALA A 180 -34.48 43.44 -6.99
#